data_AF-A0A5N7SMP1-F1
#
_entry.id   AF-A0A5N7SMP1-F1
#
_cell.length_a   1.000
_cell.length_b   1.000
_cell.length_c   1.000
_cell.angle_alpha   90.00
_cell.angle_beta   90.00
_cell.angle_gamma   90.00
#
_symmetry.space_group_name_H-M   'P 1'
#
loop_
_entity.id
_entity.type
_entity.pdbx_description
1 polymer ?
#
loop_
_entity_poly.entity_id
_entity_poly.type
_entity_poly.pdbx_seq_one_letter_code
_entity_poly.pdbx_strand_id
1 'polypeptide(L)' 'MSPRLRLQPEAVGIGMTSQRVRDRLVDRLREAGIVDEPTLNAIRVVPRHLFIDEALASRAYEDTAL' A
#
# COMPACT_ATOMS: atom_id res chain seq x y z
N MET A 1 -14.65 11.64 -11.81
CA MET A 1 -14.62 10.27 -12.39
C MET A 1 -13.42 9.54 -11.80
N SER A 2 -13.62 8.58 -10.90
CA SER A 2 -12.50 7.79 -10.39
C SER A 2 -12.02 6.85 -11.48
N PRO A 3 -10.73 6.88 -11.88
CA PRO A 3 -10.21 5.96 -12.87
C PRO A 3 -10.41 4.54 -12.32
N ARG A 4 -11.12 3.70 -13.09
CA ARG A 4 -11.15 2.26 -12.83
C ARG A 4 -9.77 1.74 -13.19
N LEU A 5 -8.83 1.82 -12.25
CA LEU A 5 -7.62 1.02 -12.31
C LEU A 5 -8.12 -0.43 -12.31
N ARG A 6 -8.08 -1.10 -13.47
CA ARG A 6 -8.25 -2.55 -13.51
C ARG A 6 -7.13 -3.09 -12.63
N LEU A 7 -7.45 -3.46 -11.39
CA LEU A 7 -6.49 -4.10 -10.50
C LEU A 7 -6.14 -5.43 -11.17
N GLN A 8 -4.95 -5.48 -11.77
CA GLN A 8 -4.42 -6.74 -12.28
C GLN A 8 -4.27 -7.71 -11.09
N PRO A 9 -4.34 -9.04 -11.29
CA PRO A 9 -4.25 -10.01 -10.20
C PRO A 9 -3.05 -9.78 -9.27
N GLU A 10 -1.92 -9.32 -9.82
CA GLU A 10 -0.70 -9.00 -9.08
C GLU A 10 -0.91 -7.85 -8.08
N ALA A 11 -1.84 -6.93 -8.34
CA ALA A 11 -2.13 -5.80 -7.49
C ALA A 11 -2.74 -6.19 -6.13
N VAL A 12 -3.28 -7.41 -5.99
CA VAL A 12 -3.77 -7.94 -4.70
C VAL A 12 -2.60 -8.26 -3.76
N GLY A 13 -1.46 -8.67 -4.31
CA GLY A 13 -0.27 -9.09 -3.57
C GLY A 13 -0.48 -10.34 -2.71
N ILE A 14 0.61 -10.96 -2.28
CA ILE A 14 0.60 -12.16 -1.42
C ILE A 14 1.59 -11.99 -0.27
N GLY A 15 1.34 -12.64 0.87
CA GLY A 15 2.23 -12.57 2.04
C GLY A 15 2.51 -11.13 2.47
N MET A 16 3.76 -10.69 2.32
CA MET A 16 4.23 -9.35 2.71
C MET A 16 3.73 -8.21 1.80
N THR A 17 3.18 -8.51 0.61
CA THR A 17 2.58 -7.51 -0.28
C THR A 17 1.04 -7.50 -0.26
N SER A 18 0.43 -8.36 0.57
CA SER A 18 -1.03 -8.52 0.66
C SER A 18 -1.77 -7.28 1.16
N GLN A 19 -3.07 -7.21 0.89
CA GLN A 19 -3.95 -6.14 1.39
C GLN A 19 -3.85 -5.95 2.91
N ARG A 20 -3.78 -7.05 3.68
CA ARG A 20 -3.65 -6.99 5.15
C ARG A 20 -2.41 -6.22 5.60
N VAL A 21 -1.30 -6.30 4.87
CA VAL A 21 -0.08 -5.56 5.22
C VAL A 21 -0.25 -4.07 4.92
N ARG A 22 -0.97 -3.73 3.85
CA ARG A 22 -1.33 -2.33 3.51
C ARG A 22 -2.23 -1.72 4.57
N ASP A 23 -3.24 -2.46 5.02
CA ASP A 23 -4.17 -1.98 6.04
C ASP A 23 -3.42 -1.66 7.34
N ARG A 24 -2.45 -2.50 7.73
CA ARG A 24 -1.58 -2.23 8.90
C ARG A 24 -0.72 -0.99 8.72
N LEU A 25 -0.18 -0.74 7.52
CA LEU A 25 0.54 0.50 7.25
C LEU A 25 -0.39 1.70 7.43
N VAL A 26 -1.59 1.64 6.86
CA VAL A 26 -2.61 2.70 6.99
C VAL A 26 -2.97 2.97 8.45
N ASP A 27 -3.13 1.92 9.26
CA ASP A 27 -3.44 2.08 10.69
C ASP A 27 -2.28 2.75 11.44
N ARG A 28 -1.03 2.36 11.19
CA ARG A 28 0.16 3.03 11.77
C ARG A 28 0.27 4.49 11.35
N LEU A 29 0.00 4.80 10.08
CA LEU A 29 0.01 6.18 9.58
C LEU A 29 -1.07 7.03 10.24
N ARG A 30 -2.24 6.45 10.50
CA ARG A 30 -3.31 7.10 11.28
C ARG A 30 -2.88 7.35 12.73
N GLU A 31 -2.27 6.35 13.38
CA GLU A 31 -1.70 6.49 14.73
C GLU A 31 -0.60 7.56 14.80
N ALA A 32 0.18 7.72 13.72
CA ALA A 32 1.19 8.77 13.58
C ALA A 32 0.60 10.17 13.32
N GLY A 33 -0.72 10.30 13.23
CA GLY A 33 -1.42 11.59 13.13
C GLY A 33 -1.84 12.00 11.72
N ILE A 34 -1.73 11.13 10.72
CA ILE A 34 -2.29 11.41 9.39
C ILE A 34 -3.81 11.24 9.47
N VAL A 35 -4.53 12.35 9.30
CA VAL A 35 -6.00 12.41 9.40
C VAL A 35 -6.73 12.53 8.06
N ASP A 36 -5.99 12.74 6.96
CA ASP A 36 -6.59 12.87 5.64
C ASP A 36 -7.00 11.49 5.08
N GLU A 37 -8.26 11.13 5.27
CA GLU A 37 -8.82 9.85 4.83
C GLU A 37 -8.71 9.60 3.31
N PRO A 38 -8.86 10.61 2.42
CA PRO A 38 -8.55 10.43 1.00
C PRO A 38 -7.11 9.96 0.74
N THR A 39 -6.12 10.54 1.42
CA THR A 39 -4.71 10.12 1.32
C THR A 39 -4.51 8.72 1.89
N LEU A 40 -5.06 8.43 3.07
CA LEU A 40 -4.97 7.08 3.67
C LEU A 40 -5.60 6.02 2.76
N ASN A 41 -6.73 6.34 2.11
CA ASN A 41 -7.35 5.45 1.15
C ASN A 41 -6.50 5.27 -0.11
N ALA A 42 -5.86 6.33 -0.61
CA ALA A 42 -4.92 6.20 -1.73
C ALA A 42 -3.77 5.24 -1.39
N ILE A 43 -3.18 5.36 -0.19
CA ILE A 43 -2.13 4.45 0.30
C ILE A 43 -2.67 3.01 0.42
N ARG A 44 -3.92 2.84 0.85
CA ARG A 44 -4.57 1.52 0.98
C ARG A 44 -4.73 0.79 -0.36
N VAL A 45 -5.10 1.52 -1.42
CA VAL A 45 -5.52 0.93 -2.71
C VAL A 45 -4.43 0.92 -3.78
N VAL A 46 -3.44 1.81 -3.70
CA VAL A 46 -2.33 1.84 -4.67
C VAL A 46 -1.34 0.71 -4.34
N PRO A 47 -1.09 -0.24 -5.27
CA PRO A 47 -0.23 -1.39 -5.03
C PRO A 47 1.26 -1.01 -5.11
N ARG A 48 1.80 -0.33 -4.08
CA ARG A 48 3.18 0.22 -4.05
C ARG A 48 4.27 -0.77 -4.47
N HIS A 49 4.13 -2.04 -4.10
CA HIS A 49 5.06 -3.13 -4.46
C HIS A 49 5.23 -3.35 -5.98
N LEU A 50 4.31 -2.86 -6.83
CA LEU A 50 4.47 -2.90 -8.30
C LEU A 50 5.39 -1.80 -8.84
N PHE A 51 5.78 -0.84 -7.99
CA PHE A 51 6.56 0.34 -8.38
C PHE A 51 7.97 0.35 -7.77
N ILE A 52 8.40 -0.77 -7.18
CA ILE A 52 9.73 -0.91 -6.58
C ILE A 52 10.39 -2.19 -7.10
N ASP A 53 11.71 -2.29 -6.94
CA ASP A 53 12.45 -3.49 -7.31
C ASP A 53 11.91 -4.73 -6.57
N GLU A 54 11.86 -5.87 -7.27
CA GLU A 54 11.34 -7.12 -6.73
C GLU A 54 12.06 -7.55 -5.44
N ALA A 55 13.37 -7.28 -5.35
CA ALA A 55 14.17 -7.54 -4.15
C ALA A 55 13.71 -6.76 -2.91
N LEU A 56 13.02 -5.63 -3.11
CA LEU A 56 12.47 -4.76 -2.06
C LEU A 56 10.97 -4.99 -1.84
N ALA A 57 10.31 -5.83 -2.64
CA ALA A 57 8.86 -6.04 -2.59
C ALA A 57 8.36 -6.45 -1.19
N SER A 58 9.16 -7.25 -0.45
CA SER A 58 8.84 -7.67 0.92
C SER A 58 8.80 -6.51 1.92
N ARG A 59 9.47 -5.40 1.61
CA ARG A 59 9.56 -4.18 2.43
C ARG A 59 8.68 -3.04 1.93
N ALA A 60 7.89 -3.26 0.88
CA ALA A 60 7.11 -2.22 0.19
C ALA A 60 6.18 -1.41 1.10
N TYR A 61 5.77 -1.98 2.23
CA TYR A 61 4.84 -1.38 3.19
C TYR A 61 5.43 -1.25 4.59
N GLU A 62 6.76 -1.30 4.68
CA GLU A 62 7.49 -0.82 5.86
C GLU A 62 7.52 0.70 5.84
N ASP A 63 7.42 1.31 7.02
CA ASP A 63 7.51 2.76 7.19
C ASP A 63 8.98 3.16 7.35
N THR A 64 9.75 3.00 6.28
CA THR A 64 11.18 3.34 6.19
C THR A 64 11.50 3.92 4.83
N ALA A 65 12.61 4.66 4.74
CA ALA A 65 13.25 4.93 3.46
C ALA A 65 13.80 3.61 2.88
N LEU A 66 13.57 3.39 1.59
CA LEU A 66 14.02 2.24 0.80
C LEU A 66 15.00 2.69 -0.27
#